data_AF-A0A936F7V3-F1
#
_entry.id   AF-A0A936F7V3-F1
#
_cell.length_a   1.000
_cell.length_b   1.000
_cell.length_c   1.000
_cell.angle_alpha   90.00
_cell.angle_beta   90.00
_cell.angle_gamma   90.00
#
_symmetry.space_group_name_H-M   'P 1'
#
loop_
_entity.id
_entity.type
_entity.pdbx_description
1 polymer ?
#
loop_
_entity_poly.entity_id
_entity_poly.type
_entity_poly.pdbx_seq_one_letter_code
_entity_poly.pdbx_strand_id
1 'polypeptide(L)'
;MRIVSIRHKGLARFVEKGDSSRLDQRLLPKLRIQVSFLSAMTHSDECRTLAFWKAHQLSDDRWSFHVTANWRLTFEVDDRVGEIRILDLEDYH
;
A
#
# COMPACT_ATOMS: atom_id res chain seq x y z
N MET A 1 5.88 9.56 2.39
CA MET A 1 4.96 9.78 3.52
C MET A 1 5.34 8.86 4.67
N ARG A 2 4.97 9.17 5.91
CA ARG A 2 5.20 8.26 7.05
C ARG A 2 4.06 7.25 7.16
N ILE A 3 4.36 5.96 7.07
CA ILE A 3 3.38 4.89 7.33
C ILE A 3 3.22 4.75 8.85
N VAL A 4 2.03 5.04 9.37
CA VAL A 4 1.78 5.09 10.83
C VAL A 4 0.91 3.96 11.34
N SER A 5 0.12 3.32 10.47
CA SER A 5 -0.66 2.15 10.85
C SER A 5 -0.80 1.17 9.69
N ILE A 6 -0.65 -0.11 10.00
CA ILE A 6 -0.73 -1.22 9.05
C ILE A 6 -1.70 -2.24 9.63
N ARG A 7 -2.78 -2.51 8.91
CA ARG A 7 -3.84 -3.44 9.34
C ARG A 7 -3.44 -4.90 9.06
N HIS A 8 -2.82 -5.18 7.91
CA HIS A 8 -2.39 -6.53 7.57
C HIS A 8 -1.15 -6.95 8.37
N LYS A 9 -1.29 -7.94 9.27
CA LYS A 9 -0.20 -8.38 10.17
C LYS A 9 1.07 -8.84 9.43
N GLY A 10 0.92 -9.55 8.31
CA GLY A 10 2.07 -9.99 7.51
C GLY A 10 2.76 -8.83 6.81
N LEU A 11 2.01 -7.80 6.43
CA LEU A 11 2.55 -6.60 5.80
C LEU A 11 3.26 -5.73 6.83
N ALA A 12 2.69 -5.61 8.04
CA ALA A 12 3.31 -4.90 9.15
C ALA A 12 4.70 -5.48 9.46
N ARG A 13 4.80 -6.81 9.59
CA ARG A 13 6.08 -7.48 9.82
C ARG A 13 7.09 -7.25 8.68
N PHE A 14 6.61 -7.22 7.45
CA PHE A 14 7.45 -6.93 6.28
C PHE A 14 7.97 -5.48 6.28
N VAL A 15 7.08 -4.50 6.52
CA VAL A 15 7.43 -3.07 6.51
C VAL A 15 8.33 -2.71 7.69
N GLU A 16 8.01 -3.20 8.89
CA GLU A 16 8.70 -2.82 10.13
C GLU A 16 10.01 -3.59 10.35
N LYS A 17 10.06 -4.87 9.94
CA LYS A 17 11.17 -5.78 10.29
C LYS A 17 11.87 -6.37 9.07
N GLY A 18 11.43 -6.04 7.87
CA GLY A 18 11.93 -6.66 6.63
C GLY A 18 11.55 -8.13 6.47
N ASP A 19 10.66 -8.65 7.31
CA ASP A 19 10.35 -10.08 7.36
C ASP A 19 9.12 -10.42 6.52
N SER A 20 9.38 -11.07 5.39
CA SER A 20 8.37 -11.47 4.40
C SER A 20 7.79 -12.88 4.61
N SER A 21 8.14 -13.59 5.67
CA SER A 21 7.72 -14.99 5.87
C SER A 21 6.21 -15.18 6.08
N ARG A 22 5.46 -14.08 6.29
CA ARG A 22 4.00 -14.06 6.46
C ARG A 22 3.26 -13.51 5.23
N LEU A 23 3.95 -13.35 4.11
CA LEU A 23 3.40 -12.89 2.85
C LEU A 23 3.56 -13.97 1.79
N ASP A 24 2.63 -14.00 0.84
CA ASP A 24 2.78 -14.78 -0.37
C ASP A 24 3.98 -14.24 -1.17
N GLN A 25 4.95 -15.12 -1.44
CA GLN A 25 6.20 -14.78 -2.13
C GLN A 25 5.96 -14.22 -3.53
N ARG A 26 4.83 -14.58 -4.17
CA ARG A 26 4.43 -14.06 -5.49
C ARG A 26 4.12 -12.57 -5.47
N LEU A 27 3.71 -12.03 -4.32
CA LEU A 27 3.34 -10.62 -4.15
C LEU A 27 4.56 -9.74 -3.86
N LEU A 28 5.62 -10.31 -3.27
CA LEU A 28 6.74 -9.56 -2.69
C LEU A 28 7.46 -8.61 -3.64
N PRO A 29 7.77 -8.97 -4.90
CA PRO A 29 8.47 -8.05 -5.79
C PRO A 29 7.71 -6.74 -5.96
N LYS A 30 6.38 -6.82 -6.09
CA LYS A 30 5.53 -5.65 -6.32
C LYS A 30 5.19 -4.91 -5.04
N LEU A 31 4.93 -5.62 -3.94
CA LEU A 31 4.73 -5.00 -2.63
C LEU A 31 5.94 -4.18 -2.20
N ARG A 32 7.16 -4.67 -2.44
CA ARG A 32 8.39 -3.93 -2.10
C ARG A 32 8.45 -2.59 -2.83
N ILE A 33 8.18 -2.58 -4.14
CA ILE A 33 8.22 -1.35 -4.95
C ILE A 33 7.11 -0.38 -4.49
N GLN A 34 5.89 -0.89 -4.26
CA GLN A 34 4.75 -0.06 -3.84
C GLN A 34 4.98 0.55 -2.45
N VAL A 35 5.43 -0.24 -1.46
CA VAL A 35 5.75 0.28 -0.11
C VAL A 35 6.88 1.32 -0.17
N SER A 36 7.91 1.09 -0.98
CA SER A 36 8.99 2.07 -1.17
C SER A 36 8.46 3.37 -1.78
N PHE A 37 7.58 3.28 -2.79
CA PHE A 37 6.91 4.44 -3.37
C PHE A 37 6.11 5.21 -2.32
N LEU A 38 5.27 4.52 -1.53
CA LEU A 38 4.47 5.13 -0.46
C LEU A 38 5.33 5.86 0.59
N SER A 39 6.48 5.28 0.92
CA SER A 39 7.43 5.89 1.85
C SER A 39 8.09 7.14 1.25
N ALA A 40 8.34 7.16 -0.05
CA ALA A 40 9.00 8.24 -0.77
C ALA A 40 8.07 9.38 -1.23
N MET A 41 6.79 9.09 -1.49
CA MET A 41 5.86 10.08 -2.04
C MET A 41 5.63 11.25 -1.06
N THR A 42 5.34 12.42 -1.61
CA THR A 42 5.14 13.67 -0.87
C THR A 42 3.70 14.15 -0.87
N HIS A 43 2.88 13.71 -1.81
CA HIS A 43 1.46 14.06 -1.89
C HIS A 43 0.64 12.91 -2.51
N SER A 44 -0.61 12.74 -2.08
CA SER A 44 -1.50 11.67 -2.58
C SER A 44 -1.76 11.77 -4.09
N ASP A 45 -1.75 12.99 -4.65
CA ASP A 45 -1.87 13.25 -6.10
C ASP A 45 -0.89 12.45 -6.96
N GLU A 46 0.30 12.13 -6.45
CA GLU A 46 1.28 11.29 -7.15
C GLU A 46 0.70 9.92 -7.49
N CYS A 47 -0.22 9.40 -6.66
CA CYS A 47 -0.91 8.13 -6.90
C CYS A 47 -1.70 8.14 -8.21
N ARG A 48 -2.25 9.29 -8.64
CA ARG A 48 -3.04 9.40 -9.89
C ARG A 48 -2.21 9.10 -11.14
N THR A 49 -0.89 9.26 -11.05
CA THR A 49 0.02 9.02 -12.17
C THR A 49 0.34 7.52 -12.37
N LEU A 50 -0.02 6.67 -11.41
CA LEU A 50 0.38 5.25 -11.35
C LEU A 50 -0.64 4.33 -12.04
N ALA A 51 -0.97 4.63 -13.30
CA ALA A 51 -1.94 3.85 -14.09
C ALA A 51 -1.56 2.37 -14.23
N PHE A 52 -0.26 2.05 -14.24
CA PHE A 52 0.25 0.66 -14.30
C PHE A 52 -0.02 -0.14 -13.02
N TRP A 53 -0.31 0.52 -11.90
CA TRP A 53 -0.83 -0.10 -10.69
C TRP A 53 -2.35 -0.01 -10.60
N LYS A 54 -3.03 0.44 -11.66
CA LYS A 54 -4.47 0.70 -11.66
C LYS A 54 -4.88 1.53 -10.42
N ALA A 55 -4.05 2.51 -10.06
CA ALA A 55 -4.25 3.31 -8.86
C ALA A 55 -5.55 4.12 -8.99
N HIS A 56 -6.42 4.00 -7.99
CA HIS A 56 -7.67 4.74 -7.91
C HIS A 56 -8.10 4.90 -6.45
N GLN A 57 -8.95 5.89 -6.20
CA GLN A 57 -9.66 6.02 -4.93
C GLN A 57 -10.88 5.10 -4.90
N LEU A 58 -11.11 4.49 -3.75
CA LEU A 58 -12.30 3.75 -3.39
C LEU A 58 -13.42 4.72 -2.99
N SER A 59 -14.63 4.21 -2.78
CA SER A 59 -15.79 5.02 -2.38
C SER A 59 -15.69 5.65 -0.99
N ASP A 60 -14.75 5.17 -0.17
CA ASP A 60 -14.46 5.65 1.19
C ASP A 60 -13.16 6.48 1.24
N ASP A 61 -12.77 7.09 0.11
CA ASP A 61 -11.59 7.94 -0.08
C ASP A 61 -10.21 7.26 0.10
N ARG A 62 -10.18 5.98 0.48
CA ARG A 62 -8.93 5.19 0.50
C ARG A 62 -8.40 4.97 -0.92
N TRP A 63 -7.09 4.88 -1.05
CA TRP A 63 -6.42 4.48 -2.28
C TRP A 63 -6.36 2.96 -2.40
N SER A 64 -6.38 2.47 -3.64
CA SER A 64 -6.16 1.06 -3.97
C SER A 64 -5.14 0.93 -5.09
N PHE A 65 -4.08 0.15 -4.83
CA PHE A 65 -3.12 -0.27 -5.84
C PHE A 65 -3.30 -1.76 -6.14
N HIS A 66 -3.36 -2.09 -7.42
CA HIS A 66 -3.32 -3.48 -7.87
C HIS A 66 -1.94 -4.09 -7.63
N VAL A 67 -1.89 -5.15 -6.82
CA VAL A 67 -0.68 -5.96 -6.62
C VAL A 67 -0.64 -7.02 -7.73
N THR A 68 -1.26 -8.17 -7.55
CA THR A 68 -1.40 -9.24 -8.56
C THR A 68 -2.73 -9.96 -8.42
N ALA A 69 -3.34 -10.35 -9.54
CA ALA A 69 -4.66 -11.02 -9.55
C ALA A 69 -5.69 -10.24 -8.70
N ASN A 70 -6.23 -10.86 -7.65
CA ASN A 70 -7.26 -10.27 -6.79
C ASN A 70 -6.68 -9.44 -5.64
N TRP A 71 -5.36 -9.43 -5.45
CA TRP A 71 -4.72 -8.71 -4.35
C TRP A 71 -4.65 -7.20 -4.60
N ARG A 72 -5.05 -6.42 -3.58
CA ARG A 72 -5.00 -4.96 -3.56
C ARG A 72 -4.22 -4.49 -2.33
N LEU A 73 -3.36 -3.51 -2.53
CA LEU A 73 -2.76 -2.74 -1.44
C LEU A 73 -3.62 -1.50 -1.25
N THR A 74 -4.30 -1.40 -0.11
CA THR A 74 -5.22 -0.29 0.20
C THR A 74 -4.66 0.56 1.33
N PHE A 75 -4.94 1.86 1.32
CA PHE A 75 -4.45 2.78 2.36
C PHE A 75 -5.17 4.12 2.33
N GLU A 76 -5.18 4.81 3.46
CA GLU A 76 -5.59 6.21 3.59
C GLU A 76 -4.35 7.11 3.55
N VAL A 77 -4.45 8.29 2.94
CA VAL A 77 -3.40 9.31 2.96
C VAL A 77 -3.96 10.57 3.61
N ASP A 78 -3.22 11.09 4.59
CA ASP A 78 -3.46 12.41 5.17
C ASP A 78 -2.36 13.36 4.73
N ASP A 79 -2.61 14.07 3.62
CA ASP A 79 -1.66 15.02 3.04
C ASP A 79 -1.34 16.19 3.98
N ARG A 80 -2.20 16.50 4.96
CA ARG A 80 -1.97 17.63 5.88
C ARG A 80 -0.83 17.35 6.84
N VAL A 81 -0.66 16.10 7.27
CA VAL A 81 0.39 15.67 8.20
C VAL A 81 1.42 14.75 7.56
N GLY A 82 1.25 14.40 6.29
CA GLY A 82 2.17 13.56 5.54
C GLY A 82 2.17 12.10 5.99
N GLU A 83 1.00 11.57 6.35
CA GLU A 83 0.86 10.22 6.91
C GLU A 83 0.09 9.27 5.98
N ILE A 84 0.45 8.00 6.05
CA ILE A 84 -0.33 6.89 5.49
C ILE A 84 -0.89 6.05 6.63
N ARG A 85 -2.20 5.81 6.62
CA ARG A 85 -2.92 5.06 7.65
C ARG A 85 -3.61 3.84 7.06
N ILE A 86 -3.89 2.88 7.93
CA ILE A 86 -4.71 1.68 7.65
C ILE A 86 -4.19 0.95 6.40
N LEU A 87 -2.85 0.86 6.25
CA LEU A 87 -2.25 0.15 5.13
C LEU A 87 -2.63 -1.33 5.22
N ASP A 88 -3.29 -1.85 4.20
CA ASP A 88 -3.83 -3.21 4.20
C ASP A 88 -3.51 -3.95 2.90
N LEU A 89 -3.49 -5.27 2.98
CA LEU A 89 -3.32 -6.16 1.83
C LEU A 89 -4.57 -7.04 1.73
N GLU A 90 -5.47 -6.67 0.83
CA GLU A 90 -6.82 -7.23 0.72
C GLU A 90 -6.90 -8.19 -0.48
N ASP A 91 -7.55 -9.33 -0.29
CA ASP A 91 -7.93 -10.26 -1.38
C ASP A 91 -9.39 -9.98 -1.75
N TYR A 92 -9.64 -9.56 -3.00
CA TYR A 92 -10.98 -9.20 -3.49
C TYR A 92 -11.76 -10.43 -4.00
N HIS A 93 -11.66 -11.57 -3.31
CA HIS A 93 -12.45 -12.78 -3.57
C HIS A 93 -13.23 -13.23 -2.34
#